data_AF-A0A3P1Z687-F1
#
_entry.id   AF-A0A3P1Z687-F1
#
_cell.length_a   1.000
_cell.length_b   1.000
_cell.length_c   1.000
_cell.angle_alpha   90.00
_cell.angle_beta   90.00
_cell.angle_gamma   90.00
#
_symmetry.space_group_name_H-M   'P 1'
#
loop_
_entity.id
_entity.type
_entity.pdbx_description
1 polymer ?
#
loop_
_entity_poly.entity_id
_entity_poly.type
_entity_poly.pdbx_seq_one_letter_code
_entity_poly.pdbx_strand_id
1 'polypeptide(L)'
;MIYPARFTSVLHIVSPDGDSDEICHEGRSMVALRDDGTWSLRYTDDDNGGQTALQGAPRWMSITRDGEVRSHLLFRTDQCLEAVYRTPHGDFDLSTHATAYSASVTPDGGRINLSYDLLIDGTLTSKNKLTIEWESLSAHS
;
A
#
# COMPACT_ATOMS: atom_id res chain seq x y z
N MET A 1 20.01 -5.33 0.56
CA MET A 1 20.11 -5.21 -0.91
C MET A 1 19.22 -4.06 -1.39
N ILE A 2 19.66 -3.30 -2.40
CA ILE A 2 18.84 -2.29 -3.07
C ILE A 2 18.92 -2.54 -4.58
N TYR A 3 17.79 -2.60 -5.28
CA TYR A 3 17.74 -2.88 -6.71
C TYR A 3 16.62 -2.10 -7.42
N PRO A 4 16.78 -1.76 -8.71
CA PRO A 4 15.70 -1.18 -9.51
C PRO A 4 14.65 -2.25 -9.85
N ALA A 5 13.38 -1.89 -9.84
CA ALA A 5 12.28 -2.78 -10.17
C ALA A 5 11.20 -2.07 -11.01
N ARG A 6 10.45 -2.84 -11.80
CA ARG A 6 9.15 -2.42 -12.32
C ARG A 6 8.10 -2.93 -11.34
N PHE A 7 7.17 -2.08 -10.93
CA PHE A 7 6.13 -2.46 -10.00
C PHE A 7 4.75 -2.10 -10.56
N THR A 8 3.76 -2.85 -10.11
CA THR A 8 2.34 -2.61 -10.31
C THR A 8 1.64 -2.62 -8.96
N SER A 9 0.61 -1.80 -8.82
CA SER A 9 -0.39 -1.95 -7.78
C SER A 9 -1.78 -1.94 -8.38
N VAL A 10 -2.63 -2.82 -7.85
CA VAL A 10 -4.05 -2.90 -8.17
C VAL A 10 -4.81 -2.86 -6.86
N LEU A 11 -5.64 -1.84 -6.69
CA LEU A 11 -6.54 -1.68 -5.56
C LEU A 11 -7.97 -1.86 -6.05
N HIS A 12 -8.60 -2.95 -5.65
CA HIS A 12 -10.04 -3.13 -5.82
C HIS A 12 -10.76 -2.62 -4.58
N ILE A 13 -11.80 -1.82 -4.80
CA ILE A 13 -12.62 -1.17 -3.79
C ILE A 13 -14.04 -1.64 -3.97
N VAL A 14 -14.70 -2.07 -2.90
CA VAL A 14 -16.13 -2.42 -2.91
C VAL A 14 -16.83 -1.64 -1.82
N SER A 15 -17.81 -0.82 -2.18
CA SER A 15 -18.65 -0.07 -1.24
C SER A 15 -19.65 -1.00 -0.53
N PRO A 16 -20.23 -0.58 0.61
CA PRO A 16 -21.30 -1.32 1.27
C PRO A 16 -22.52 -1.61 0.38
N ASP A 17 -22.80 -0.71 -0.58
CA ASP A 17 -23.93 -0.82 -1.50
C ASP A 17 -23.66 -1.78 -2.67
N GLY A 18 -22.43 -2.30 -2.77
CA GLY A 18 -22.01 -3.26 -3.78
C GLY A 18 -21.37 -2.62 -5.02
N ASP A 19 -21.26 -1.30 -5.07
CA ASP A 19 -20.50 -0.62 -6.12
C ASP A 19 -19.03 -0.98 -6.01
N SER A 20 -18.37 -1.16 -7.15
CA SER A 20 -16.96 -1.51 -7.22
C SER A 20 -16.17 -0.52 -8.05
N ASP A 21 -14.96 -0.22 -7.60
CA ASP A 21 -13.99 0.58 -8.33
C ASP A 21 -12.61 -0.10 -8.32
N GLU A 22 -11.76 0.29 -9.25
CA GLU A 22 -10.40 -0.25 -9.40
C GLU A 22 -9.41 0.87 -9.70
N ILE A 23 -8.34 0.93 -8.89
CA ILE A 23 -7.24 1.86 -9.08
C ILE A 23 -5.99 1.06 -9.41
N CYS A 24 -5.41 1.35 -10.58
CA CYS A 24 -4.20 0.72 -11.06
C CYS A 24 -3.07 1.75 -11.15
N HIS A 25 -1.89 1.36 -10.67
CA HIS A 25 -0.67 2.15 -10.85
C HIS A 25 0.45 1.24 -11.34
N GLU A 26 1.26 1.75 -12.25
CA GLU A 26 2.45 1.06 -12.74
C GLU A 26 3.60 2.06 -12.80
N GLY A 27 4.79 1.63 -12.34
CA GLY A 27 5.96 2.50 -12.40
C GLY A 27 7.27 1.77 -12.22
N ARG A 28 8.34 2.57 -12.20
CA ARG A 28 9.67 2.14 -11.80
C ARG A 28 9.94 2.61 -10.38
N SER A 29 10.58 1.77 -9.57
CA SER A 29 10.96 2.10 -8.20
C SER A 29 12.31 1.50 -7.84
N MET A 30 12.94 2.03 -6.80
CA MET A 30 14.04 1.37 -6.11
C MET A 30 13.46 0.58 -4.94
N VAL A 31 13.69 -0.74 -4.96
CA VAL A 31 13.30 -1.63 -3.87
C VAL A 31 14.50 -1.82 -2.96
N ALA A 32 14.28 -1.66 -1.65
CA ALA A 32 15.23 -2.07 -0.63
C ALA A 32 14.71 -3.31 0.09
N LEU A 33 15.50 -4.38 0.12
CA LEU A 33 15.24 -5.62 0.85
C LEU A 33 16.33 -5.81 1.91
N ARG A 34 15.93 -6.06 3.15
CA ARG A 34 16.82 -6.31 4.30
C ARG A 34 16.82 -7.78 4.67
N ASP A 35 17.88 -8.22 5.35
CA ASP A 35 18.09 -9.63 5.74
C ASP A 35 17.04 -10.14 6.73
N ASP A 36 16.35 -9.23 7.44
CA ASP A 36 15.24 -9.55 8.36
C ASP A 36 13.88 -9.72 7.63
N GLY A 37 13.87 -9.67 6.29
CA GLY A 37 12.66 -9.76 5.47
C GLY A 37 11.89 -8.44 5.34
N THR A 38 12.41 -7.34 5.89
CA THR A 38 11.82 -6.02 5.71
C THR A 38 12.09 -5.52 4.30
N TRP A 39 11.06 -5.01 3.64
CA TRP A 39 11.13 -4.43 2.31
C TRP A 39 10.56 -3.01 2.30
N SER A 40 10.99 -2.21 1.33
CA SER A 40 10.39 -0.90 1.06
C SER A 40 10.57 -0.50 -0.40
N LEU A 41 9.57 0.21 -0.94
CA LEU A 41 9.62 0.84 -2.25
C LEU A 41 8.95 2.22 -2.18
N ARG A 42 9.29 3.10 -3.11
CA ARG A 42 8.71 4.46 -3.22
C ARG A 42 8.46 4.80 -4.67
N TYR A 43 7.34 5.44 -4.95
CA TYR A 43 7.00 5.89 -6.29
C TYR A 43 6.40 7.30 -6.26
N THR A 44 6.47 7.96 -7.42
CA THR A 44 5.79 9.23 -7.64
C THR A 44 4.29 8.96 -7.78
N ASP A 45 3.52 9.60 -6.92
CA ASP A 45 2.06 9.55 -6.91
C ASP A 45 1.58 10.84 -7.58
N ASP A 46 1.53 10.83 -8.91
CA ASP A 46 1.19 12.01 -9.72
C ASP A 46 -0.23 12.52 -9.41
N ASP A 47 -1.17 11.61 -9.16
CA ASP A 47 -2.55 11.93 -8.78
C ASP A 47 -2.61 12.66 -7.43
N ASN A 48 -1.64 12.40 -6.54
CA ASN A 48 -1.50 13.09 -5.26
C ASN A 48 -0.54 14.29 -5.31
N GLY A 49 0.05 14.59 -6.48
CA GLY A 49 1.08 15.62 -6.62
C GLY A 49 2.30 15.38 -5.73
N GLY A 50 2.68 14.12 -5.49
CA GLY A 50 3.67 13.80 -4.46
C GLY A 50 4.31 12.42 -4.57
N GLN A 51 4.56 11.80 -3.43
CA GLN A 51 5.25 10.52 -3.30
C GLN A 51 4.44 9.57 -2.41
N THR A 52 4.38 8.31 -2.81
CA THR A 52 3.86 7.24 -1.96
C THR A 52 4.98 6.25 -1.65
N ALA A 53 5.13 5.93 -0.36
CA ALA A 53 6.08 4.96 0.14
C ALA A 53 5.33 3.76 0.73
N LEU A 54 5.75 2.57 0.29
CA LEU A 54 5.29 1.30 0.81
C LEU A 54 6.44 0.66 1.57
N GLN A 55 6.15 0.12 2.74
CA GLN A 55 7.12 -0.67 3.50
C GLN A 55 6.39 -1.82 4.20
N GLY A 56 7.10 -2.90 4.45
CA GLY A 56 6.52 -4.01 5.19
C GLY A 56 7.53 -5.05 5.60
N ALA A 57 7.02 -6.02 6.34
CA ALA A 57 7.70 -7.24 6.75
C ALA A 57 6.65 -8.36 6.78
N PRO A 58 7.00 -9.63 7.06
CA PRO A 58 6.07 -10.77 6.91
C PRO A 58 4.70 -10.67 7.62
N ARG A 59 4.54 -9.77 8.60
CA ARG A 59 3.29 -9.62 9.40
C ARG A 59 2.67 -8.23 9.37
N TRP A 60 3.24 -7.28 8.65
CA TRP A 60 2.74 -5.91 8.64
C TRP A 60 3.18 -5.18 7.38
N MET A 61 2.41 -4.18 6.98
CA MET A 61 2.84 -3.19 6.01
C MET A 61 2.34 -1.81 6.40
N SER A 62 2.97 -0.77 5.86
CA SER A 62 2.45 0.59 5.94
C SER A 62 2.50 1.27 4.58
N ILE A 63 1.59 2.23 4.41
CA ILE A 63 1.49 3.09 3.24
C ILE A 63 1.57 4.52 3.74
N THR A 64 2.59 5.24 3.29
CA THR A 64 2.76 6.66 3.59
C THR A 64 2.56 7.45 2.32
N ARG A 65 1.56 8.32 2.29
CA ARG A 65 1.33 9.27 1.21
C ARG A 65 1.81 10.64 1.66
N ASP A 66 2.61 11.28 0.83
CA ASP A 66 3.07 12.66 1.02
C ASP A 66 2.80 13.43 -0.27
N GLY A 67 2.02 14.50 -0.21
CA GLY A 67 1.48 15.22 -1.36
C GLY A 67 0.31 16.10 -0.94
N GLU A 68 -0.66 16.32 -1.82
CA GLU A 68 -1.90 17.03 -1.49
C GLU A 68 -2.66 16.32 -0.37
N VAL A 69 -2.74 15.00 -0.46
CA VAL A 69 -3.18 14.11 0.59
C VAL A 69 -1.98 13.55 1.35
N ARG A 70 -2.02 13.67 2.67
CA ARG A 70 -0.99 13.13 3.57
C ARG A 70 -1.58 12.14 4.56
N SER A 71 -1.01 10.95 4.62
CA SER A 71 -1.44 9.90 5.55
C SER A 71 -0.33 8.91 5.85
N HIS A 72 -0.47 8.22 6.97
CA HIS A 72 0.35 7.07 7.33
C HIS A 72 -0.57 5.95 7.79
N LEU A 73 -0.83 4.99 6.90
CA LEU A 73 -1.66 3.83 7.18
C LEU A 73 -0.77 2.67 7.62
N LEU A 74 -1.07 2.06 8.76
CA LEU A 74 -0.39 0.87 9.24
C LEU A 74 -1.37 -0.30 9.23
N PHE A 75 -0.93 -1.44 8.70
CA PHE A 75 -1.73 -2.66 8.59
C PHE A 75 -1.05 -3.78 9.34
N ARG A 76 -1.80 -4.41 10.25
CA ARG A 76 -1.42 -5.63 10.97
C ARG A 76 -2.63 -6.54 10.99
N THR A 77 -2.47 -7.80 10.58
CA THR A 77 -3.57 -8.76 10.48
C THR A 77 -4.37 -8.82 11.78
N ASP A 78 -5.69 -8.81 11.65
CA ASP A 78 -6.69 -8.82 12.74
C ASP A 78 -6.60 -7.62 13.69
N GLN A 79 -5.98 -6.51 13.26
CA GLN A 79 -5.96 -5.25 14.01
C GLN A 79 -6.72 -4.15 13.26
N CYS A 80 -7.50 -3.38 14.02
CA CYS A 80 -8.04 -2.11 13.59
C CYS A 80 -7.10 -1.00 14.05
N LEU A 81 -6.52 -0.26 13.11
CA LEU A 81 -5.56 0.79 13.38
C LEU A 81 -6.04 2.13 12.82
N GLU A 82 -6.05 3.14 13.69
CA GLU A 82 -6.44 4.51 13.39
C GLU A 82 -5.33 5.25 12.64
N ALA A 83 -5.74 6.15 11.74
CA ALA A 83 -4.86 7.08 11.07
C ALA A 83 -5.62 8.38 10.75
N VAL A 84 -4.87 9.44 10.51
CA VAL A 84 -5.42 10.73 10.09
C VAL A 84 -5.14 10.92 8.60
N TYR A 85 -6.20 11.21 7.84
CA TYR A 85 -6.13 11.56 6.43
C TYR A 85 -6.17 13.08 6.31
N ARG A 86 -5.06 13.71 5.92
CA ARG A 86 -4.98 15.15 5.78
C ARG A 86 -5.16 15.54 4.34
N THR A 87 -6.13 16.39 4.05
CA THR A 87 -6.42 16.90 2.71
C THR A 87 -6.41 18.43 2.71
N PRO A 88 -6.38 19.10 1.55
CA PRO A 88 -6.52 20.55 1.49
C PRO A 88 -7.87 21.07 2.04
N HIS A 89 -8.88 20.20 2.11
CA HIS A 89 -10.23 20.55 2.58
C HIS A 89 -10.46 20.27 4.06
N GLY A 90 -9.49 19.65 4.75
CA GLY A 90 -9.60 19.27 6.15
C GLY A 90 -8.99 17.90 6.45
N ASP A 91 -8.94 17.60 7.74
CA ASP A 91 -8.46 16.33 8.26
C ASP A 91 -9.66 15.42 8.54
N PHE A 92 -9.50 14.13 8.23
CA PHE A 92 -10.50 13.09 8.48
C PHE A 92 -9.89 11.98 9.32
N ASP A 93 -10.65 11.50 10.31
CA ASP A 93 -10.29 10.32 11.08
C ASP A 93 -10.68 9.07 10.27
N LEU A 94 -9.70 8.19 10.10
CA LEU A 94 -9.90 6.93 9.41
C LEU A 94 -9.43 5.77 10.29
N SER A 95 -9.96 4.59 10.04
CA SER A 95 -9.45 3.36 10.60
C SER A 95 -9.36 2.30 9.52
N THR A 96 -8.35 1.46 9.61
CA THR A 96 -8.19 0.30 8.73
C THR A 96 -8.19 -0.97 9.56
N HIS A 97 -9.06 -1.91 9.20
CA HIS A 97 -9.08 -3.24 9.79
C HIS A 97 -8.51 -4.24 8.79
N ALA A 98 -7.27 -4.68 8.99
CA ALA A 98 -6.60 -5.59 8.07
C ALA A 98 -7.06 -7.04 8.30
N THR A 99 -7.86 -7.58 7.38
CA THR A 99 -8.46 -8.91 7.48
C THR A 99 -7.56 -10.02 6.94
N ALA A 100 -6.65 -9.69 6.02
CA ALA A 100 -5.64 -10.62 5.53
C ALA A 100 -4.41 -9.87 5.02
N TYR A 101 -3.24 -10.44 5.26
CA TYR A 101 -1.98 -9.93 4.72
C TYR A 101 -1.06 -11.09 4.36
N SER A 102 -0.45 -11.03 3.19
CA SER A 102 0.62 -11.94 2.79
C SER A 102 1.69 -11.19 2.01
N ALA A 103 2.94 -11.58 2.24
CA ALA A 103 4.09 -11.04 1.54
C ALA A 103 5.03 -12.18 1.15
N SER A 104 5.34 -12.27 -0.13
CA SER A 104 6.41 -13.11 -0.66
C SER A 104 7.40 -12.20 -1.35
N VAL A 105 8.60 -12.04 -0.78
CA VAL A 105 9.62 -11.13 -1.29
C VAL A 105 10.94 -11.87 -1.42
N THR A 106 11.57 -11.71 -2.57
CA THR A 106 12.83 -12.32 -2.96
C THR A 106 13.74 -11.25 -3.59
N PRO A 107 15.02 -11.56 -3.86
CA PRO A 107 15.89 -10.68 -4.64
C PRO A 107 15.37 -10.39 -6.06
N ASP A 108 14.60 -11.30 -6.66
CA ASP A 108 14.13 -11.19 -8.04
C ASP A 108 12.80 -10.42 -8.16
N GLY A 109 12.09 -10.24 -7.05
CA GLY A 109 10.81 -9.56 -7.05
C GLY A 109 10.00 -9.81 -5.78
N GLY A 110 8.76 -9.36 -5.78
CA GLY A 110 7.86 -9.61 -4.68
C GLY A 110 6.40 -9.46 -5.04
N ARG A 111 5.56 -10.11 -4.23
CA ARG A 111 4.11 -10.02 -4.28
C ARG A 111 3.55 -9.81 -2.89
N ILE A 112 2.73 -8.78 -2.74
CA ILE A 112 2.01 -8.42 -1.52
C ILE A 112 0.53 -8.50 -1.82
N ASN A 113 -0.23 -9.13 -0.92
CA ASN A 113 -1.69 -9.10 -0.95
C ASN A 113 -2.17 -8.61 0.41
N LEU A 114 -3.00 -7.57 0.41
CA LEU A 114 -3.61 -7.00 1.60
C LEU A 114 -5.12 -6.91 1.38
N SER A 115 -5.90 -7.48 2.29
CA SER A 115 -7.34 -7.25 2.40
C SER A 115 -7.62 -6.45 3.66
N TYR A 116 -8.42 -5.40 3.55
CA TYR A 116 -8.78 -4.57 4.68
C TYR A 116 -10.12 -3.87 4.51
N ASP A 117 -10.79 -3.62 5.63
CA ASP A 117 -11.94 -2.73 5.69
C ASP A 117 -11.44 -1.31 5.96
N LEU A 118 -11.98 -0.32 5.26
CA LEU A 118 -11.77 1.10 5.52
C LEU A 118 -12.99 1.67 6.22
N LEU A 119 -12.75 2.33 7.34
CA LEU A 119 -13.77 3.02 8.12
C LEU A 119 -13.44 4.51 8.18
N ILE A 120 -14.45 5.35 7.96
CA ILE A 120 -14.37 6.80 8.18
C ILE A 120 -15.39 7.14 9.25
N ASP A 121 -14.96 7.87 10.28
CA ASP A 121 -15.79 8.17 11.46
C ASP A 121 -16.45 6.92 12.07
N GLY A 122 -15.72 5.80 12.08
CA GLY A 122 -16.19 4.51 12.59
C GLY A 122 -17.21 3.78 11.70
N THR A 123 -17.58 4.34 10.55
CA THR A 123 -18.53 3.73 9.61
C THR A 123 -17.78 3.02 8.48
N LEU A 124 -18.15 1.77 8.16
CA LEU A 124 -17.59 1.03 7.04
C LEU A 124 -17.85 1.77 5.72
N THR A 125 -16.79 2.24 5.08
CA THR A 125 -16.84 2.96 3.81
C THR A 125 -16.52 2.06 2.63
N SER A 126 -15.59 1.11 2.80
CA SER A 126 -15.28 0.15 1.74
C SER A 126 -14.58 -1.10 2.26
N LYS A 127 -14.66 -2.17 1.47
CA LYS A 127 -13.81 -3.36 1.56
C LYS A 127 -12.81 -3.33 0.43
N ASN A 128 -11.54 -3.42 0.78
CA ASN A 128 -10.44 -3.17 -0.13
C ASN A 128 -9.55 -4.41 -0.29
N LYS A 129 -9.09 -4.65 -1.51
CA LYS A 129 -8.06 -5.64 -1.82
C LYS A 129 -6.95 -4.96 -2.61
N LEU A 130 -5.79 -4.84 -1.99
CA LEU A 130 -4.58 -4.30 -2.60
C LEU A 130 -3.65 -5.44 -2.96
N THR A 131 -3.30 -5.52 -4.24
CA THR A 131 -2.22 -6.37 -4.76
C THR A 131 -1.09 -5.48 -5.22
N ILE A 132 0.13 -5.76 -4.76
CA ILE A 132 1.35 -5.09 -5.23
C ILE A 132 2.28 -6.18 -5.75
N GLU A 133 2.78 -6.02 -6.96
CA GLU A 133 3.76 -6.91 -7.57
C GLU A 133 4.94 -6.09 -8.07
N TRP A 134 6.14 -6.65 -7.99
CA TRP A 134 7.30 -6.05 -8.64
C TRP A 134 8.29 -7.12 -9.09
N GLU A 135 9.01 -6.79 -10.15
CA GLU A 135 10.07 -7.60 -10.73
C GLU A 135 11.36 -6.77 -10.81
N SER A 136 12.46 -7.38 -10.39
CA SER A 136 13.79 -6.79 -10.45
C SER A 136 14.18 -6.51 -11.91
N LEU A 137 14.65 -5.29 -12.18
CA LEU A 137 15.18 -4.88 -13.49
C LEU A 137 16.65 -5.26 -13.66
N SER A 138 17.16 -6.17 -12.82
CA SER A 138 18.53 -6.64 -12.90
C SER A 138 18.80 -7.23 -14.29
N ALA A 139 19.77 -6.66 -14.98
CA ALA A 139 20.28 -7.23 -16.22
C ALA A 139 20.83 -8.63 -15.89
N HIS A 140 20.15 -9.67 -16.36
CA HIS A 140 20.74 -11.00 -16.42
C HIS A 140 22.03 -10.84 -17.23
N SER A 141 23.16 -10.82 -16.53
CA SER A 141 24.50 -10.74 -17.11
C SER A 141 25.00 -12.16 -17.38
#